data_AF-A0A6J4MN13-F1
#
_entry.id   AF-A0A6J4MN13-F1
#
_cell.length_a   1.000
_cell.length_b   1.000
_cell.length_c   1.000
_cell.angle_alpha   90.00
_cell.angle_beta   90.00
_cell.angle_gamma   90.00
#
_symmetry.space_group_name_H-M   'P 1'
#
loop_
_entity.id
_entity.type
_entity.pdbx_description
1 polymer ?
#
loop_
_entity_poly.entity_id
_entity_poly.type
_entity_poly.pdbx_seq_one_letter_code
_entity_poly.pdbx_strand_id
1 'polypeptide(L)'
;MLVLSKAREGRLHDKRFHDEDDIAGSVPDAIPIEVDLGFQGLQQQYDNIHLPHKQPRGGELDDAQKQENRCLSQSRVFCEHAFAGVKRYGAVSQVYRNRTKDFDDNLMLTATGLWNFYLVAA
;
A
#
# COMPACT_ATOMS: atom_id res chain seq x y z
N MET A 1 -5.10 10.45 3.18
CA MET A 1 -4.47 11.04 1.98
C MET A 1 -3.62 9.96 1.34
N LEU A 2 -3.69 9.79 0.02
CA LEU A 2 -2.85 8.84 -0.71
C LEU A 2 -1.50 9.46 -1.05
N VAL A 3 -0.43 8.69 -0.88
CA VAL A 3 0.93 9.05 -1.30
C VAL A 3 1.39 7.99 -2.30
N LEU A 4 2.04 8.41 -3.37
CA LEU A 4 2.51 7.55 -4.45
C LEU A 4 4.04 7.62 -4.51
N SER A 5 4.70 6.47 -4.39
CA SER A 5 6.13 6.35 -4.68
C SER A 5 6.37 6.29 -6.19
N LYS A 6 7.62 6.48 -6.64
CA LYS A 6 7.95 6.38 -8.07
C LYS A 6 7.72 4.95 -8.54
N ALA A 7 7.16 4.73 -9.73
CA ALA A 7 7.14 3.36 -10.23
C ALA A 7 8.55 2.91 -10.60
N ARG A 8 8.72 1.60 -10.51
CA ARG A 8 9.96 0.89 -10.80
C ARG A 8 9.58 -0.36 -11.59
N GLU A 9 10.52 -0.85 -12.39
CA GLU A 9 10.30 -2.06 -13.16
C GLU A 9 9.91 -3.23 -12.25
N GLY A 10 8.84 -3.96 -12.59
CA GLY A 10 8.28 -5.07 -11.79
C GLY A 10 9.18 -6.30 -11.62
N ARG A 11 10.47 -6.20 -11.99
CA ARG A 11 11.48 -7.24 -11.77
C ARG A 11 12.05 -7.21 -10.35
N LEU A 12 11.93 -6.10 -9.65
CA LEU A 12 12.38 -5.93 -8.27
C LEU A 12 11.21 -6.16 -7.29
N HIS A 13 11.50 -6.79 -6.15
CA HIS A 13 10.49 -7.18 -5.16
C HIS A 13 10.13 -5.99 -4.27
N ASP A 14 8.85 -5.84 -3.92
CA ASP A 14 8.29 -4.68 -3.18
C ASP A 14 9.06 -4.29 -1.92
N LYS A 15 9.56 -5.28 -1.17
CA LYS A 15 10.41 -5.07 0.01
C LYS A 15 11.70 -4.29 -0.29
N ARG A 16 12.39 -4.59 -1.40
CA ARG A 16 13.61 -3.85 -1.79
C ARG A 16 13.31 -2.39 -2.12
N PHE A 17 12.11 -2.09 -2.61
CA PHE A 17 11.70 -0.71 -2.88
C PHE A 17 11.44 0.07 -1.60
N HIS A 18 10.85 -0.57 -0.60
CA HIS A 18 10.67 0.06 0.71
C HIS A 18 12.01 0.38 1.38
N ASP A 19 13.00 -0.51 1.29
CA ASP A 19 14.35 -0.26 1.80
C ASP A 19 15.05 0.92 1.08
N GLU A 20 14.67 1.24 -0.18
CA GLU A 20 15.24 2.33 -0.98
C GLU A 20 14.56 3.69 -0.78
N ASP A 21 13.22 3.73 -0.61
CA ASP A 21 12.46 4.97 -0.45
C ASP A 21 12.25 5.37 1.03
N ASP A 22 12.55 4.49 2.00
CA ASP A 22 12.46 4.69 3.48
C ASP A 22 11.18 5.41 3.94
N ILE A 23 10.04 5.09 3.32
CA ILE A 23 8.77 5.73 3.66
C ILE A 23 8.40 5.42 5.12
N ALA A 24 8.69 4.21 5.62
CA ALA A 24 8.40 3.81 6.98
C ALA A 24 9.20 4.62 8.01
N GLY A 25 10.50 4.88 7.77
CA GLY A 25 11.32 5.68 8.66
C GLY A 25 10.94 7.16 8.73
N SER A 26 10.19 7.66 7.74
CA SER A 26 9.63 9.02 7.77
C SER A 26 8.39 9.16 8.66
N VAL A 27 7.77 8.04 9.07
CA VAL A 27 6.59 8.03 9.93
C VAL A 27 7.03 7.94 11.39
N PRO A 28 6.55 8.82 12.29
CA PRO A 28 6.89 8.75 13.72
C PRO A 28 6.53 7.40 14.35
N ASP A 29 7.40 6.90 15.23
CA ASP A 29 7.24 5.60 15.92
C ASP A 29 5.91 5.46 16.69
N ALA A 30 5.31 6.58 17.11
CA ALA A 30 4.02 6.60 17.80
C ALA A 30 2.83 6.25 16.89
N ILE A 31 3.02 6.27 15.56
CA ILE A 31 1.97 5.98 14.58
C ILE A 31 2.15 4.54 14.11
N PRO A 32 1.18 3.65 14.32
CA PRO A 32 1.26 2.28 13.83
C PRO A 32 1.19 2.25 12.30
N ILE A 33 2.04 1.43 11.69
CA ILE A 33 2.13 1.25 10.24
C ILE A 33 1.65 -0.15 9.90
N GLU A 34 0.50 -0.25 9.25
CA GLU A 34 -0.03 -1.51 8.73
C GLU A 34 0.53 -1.79 7.34
N VAL A 35 1.08 -2.97 7.13
CA VAL A 35 1.66 -3.39 5.85
C VAL A 35 1.22 -4.81 5.48
N ASP A 36 1.25 -5.11 4.18
CA ASP A 36 0.95 -6.44 3.67
C ASP A 36 2.09 -7.44 3.94
N LEU A 37 1.77 -8.74 3.93
CA LEU A 37 2.74 -9.83 4.12
C LEU A 37 3.92 -9.81 3.14
N GLY A 38 3.81 -9.13 2.01
CA GLY A 38 4.91 -8.90 1.06
C GLY A 38 6.08 -8.10 1.66
N PHE A 39 5.84 -7.38 2.75
CA PHE A 39 6.82 -6.58 3.49
C PHE A 39 7.41 -7.29 4.71
N GLN A 40 7.30 -8.63 4.75
CA GLN A 40 7.82 -9.43 5.84
C GLN A 40 9.30 -9.10 6.15
N GLY A 41 9.59 -8.79 7.41
CA GLY A 41 10.91 -8.39 7.90
C GLY A 41 11.09 -6.89 8.13
N LEU A 42 10.14 -6.02 7.71
CA LEU A 42 10.13 -4.61 8.16
C LEU A 42 9.99 -4.50 9.69
N GLN A 43 9.28 -5.44 10.32
CA GLN A 43 9.16 -5.53 11.79
C GLN A 43 10.49 -5.76 12.53
N GLN A 44 11.58 -6.06 11.81
CA GLN A 44 12.93 -6.17 12.40
C GLN A 44 13.71 -4.85 12.29
N GLN A 45 13.22 -3.92 11.46
CA GLN A 45 13.83 -2.62 11.21
C GLN A 45 13.11 -1.49 11.96
N TYR A 46 11.79 -1.61 12.16
CA TYR A 46 10.96 -0.60 12.83
C TYR A 46 10.01 -1.26 13.84
N ASP A 47 9.80 -0.59 14.98
CA ASP A 47 9.04 -1.13 16.12
C ASP A 47 7.51 -0.98 15.97
N ASN A 48 7.05 -0.09 15.10
CA ASN A 48 5.64 0.26 14.90
C ASN A 48 4.98 -0.45 13.70
N ILE A 49 5.57 -1.54 13.22
CA ILE A 49 5.08 -2.30 12.05
C ILE A 49 4.07 -3.36 12.48
N HIS A 50 2.89 -3.31 11.87
CA HIS A 50 1.81 -4.27 12.04
C HIS A 50 1.62 -5.09 10.76
N LEU A 51 1.88 -6.39 10.86
CA LEU A 51 1.74 -7.36 9.76
C LEU A 51 0.65 -8.38 10.11
N PRO A 52 -0.11 -8.87 9.11
CA PRO A 52 -0.98 -10.02 9.32
C PRO A 52 -0.19 -11.24 9.79
N HIS A 53 -0.77 -12.04 10.68
CA HIS A 53 -0.23 -13.33 11.08
C HIS A 53 -0.28 -14.29 9.89
N LYS A 54 0.89 -14.76 9.48
CA LYS A 54 1.02 -15.79 8.46
C LYS A 54 0.70 -17.15 9.07
N GLN A 55 -0.18 -17.91 8.42
CA GLN A 55 -0.46 -19.27 8.84
C GLN A 55 0.81 -20.14 8.79
N PRO A 56 1.18 -20.84 9.89
CA PRO A 56 2.34 -21.71 9.91
C PRO A 56 2.12 -22.94 9.01
N ARG A 57 3.21 -23.47 8.45
CA ARG A 57 3.13 -24.64 7.57
C ARG A 57 2.68 -25.87 8.37
N GLY A 58 1.52 -26.43 8.03
CA GLY A 58 0.96 -27.60 8.72
C GLY A 58 0.28 -27.29 10.06
N GLY A 59 0.03 -26.02 10.36
CA GLY A 59 -0.69 -25.60 11.58
C GLY A 59 -1.82 -24.62 11.27
N GLU A 60 -2.52 -24.20 12.31
CA GLU A 60 -3.58 -23.20 12.23
C GLU A 60 -3.21 -21.93 13.00
N LEU A 61 -3.85 -20.83 12.63
CA LEU A 61 -3.83 -19.62 13.45
C LEU A 61 -4.71 -19.85 14.68
N ASP A 62 -4.24 -19.40 15.84
CA ASP A 62 -5.08 -19.35 17.03
C ASP A 62 -6.19 -18.31 16.88
N ASP A 63 -7.17 -18.33 17.79
CA ASP A 63 -8.33 -17.43 17.71
C ASP A 63 -7.96 -15.96 17.92
N ALA A 64 -6.90 -15.66 18.66
CA ALA A 64 -6.41 -14.29 18.86
C ALA A 64 -5.77 -13.75 17.57
N GLN A 65 -4.90 -14.52 16.92
CA GLN A 65 -4.29 -14.22 15.64
C GLN A 65 -5.33 -14.04 14.53
N LYS A 66 -6.38 -14.88 14.53
CA LYS A 66 -7.52 -14.73 13.61
C LYS A 66 -8.27 -13.42 13.86
N GLN A 67 -8.45 -13.04 15.12
CA GLN A 67 -9.11 -11.79 15.48
C GLN A 67 -8.26 -10.57 15.08
N GLU A 68 -6.95 -10.59 15.29
CA GLU A 68 -6.03 -9.53 14.86
C GLU A 68 -6.01 -9.40 13.33
N ASN A 69 -5.92 -10.52 12.60
CA ASN A 69 -6.02 -10.51 11.14
C ASN A 69 -7.36 -9.95 10.66
N ARG A 70 -8.46 -10.17 11.40
CA ARG A 70 -9.76 -9.60 11.08
C ARG A 70 -9.77 -8.08 11.22
N CYS A 71 -9.16 -7.55 12.27
CA CYS A 71 -9.02 -6.10 12.46
C CYS A 71 -8.19 -5.47 11.33
N LEU A 72 -7.03 -6.04 11.00
CA LEU A 72 -6.20 -5.59 9.87
C LEU A 72 -6.95 -5.68 8.54
N SER A 73 -7.72 -6.74 8.34
CA SER A 73 -8.52 -6.91 7.12
C SER A 73 -9.63 -5.84 7.01
N GLN A 74 -10.25 -5.45 8.12
CA GLN A 74 -11.24 -4.37 8.15
C GLN A 74 -10.61 -3.02 7.79
N SER A 75 -9.42 -2.72 8.31
CA SER A 75 -8.65 -1.52 7.94
C SER A 75 -8.32 -1.51 6.45
N ARG A 76 -7.85 -2.65 5.90
CA ARG A 76 -7.53 -2.81 4.47
C ARG A 76 -8.72 -2.49 3.56
N VAL A 77 -9.94 -2.82 3.94
CA VAL A 77 -11.15 -2.49 3.15
C VAL A 77 -11.27 -0.98 2.93
N PHE A 78 -10.92 -0.16 3.92
CA PHE A 78 -10.93 1.29 3.76
C PHE A 78 -9.85 1.76 2.76
N CYS A 79 -8.63 1.21 2.87
CA CYS A 79 -7.55 1.48 1.93
C CYS A 79 -7.91 1.08 0.49
N GLU A 80 -8.53 -0.09 0.31
CA GLU A 80 -9.00 -0.56 -1.00
C GLU A 80 -10.09 0.35 -1.59
N HIS A 81 -11.00 0.87 -0.77
CA HIS A 81 -11.96 1.89 -1.23
C HIS A 81 -11.26 3.18 -1.68
N ALA A 82 -10.24 3.63 -0.95
CA ALA A 82 -9.47 4.81 -1.35
C ALA A 82 -8.74 4.57 -2.68
N PHE A 83 -8.13 3.40 -2.88
CA PHE A 83 -7.49 3.04 -4.16
C PHE A 83 -8.49 2.86 -5.30
N ALA A 84 -9.66 2.27 -5.02
CA ALA A 84 -10.75 2.15 -5.99
C ALA A 84 -11.26 3.54 -6.43
N GLY A 85 -11.20 4.53 -5.55
CA GLY A 85 -11.51 5.92 -5.85
C GLY A 85 -10.64 6.50 -6.97
N VAL A 86 -9.33 6.24 -6.95
CA VAL A 86 -8.40 6.64 -8.03
C VAL A 86 -8.81 6.02 -9.36
N LYS A 87 -9.32 4.77 -9.36
CA LYS A 87 -9.77 4.07 -10.57
C LYS A 87 -11.07 4.61 -11.17
N ARG A 88 -11.73 5.59 -10.55
CA ARG A 88 -12.87 6.32 -11.15
C ARG A 88 -12.47 7.06 -12.42
N TYR A 89 -11.21 7.47 -12.53
CA TYR A 89 -10.71 8.09 -13.76
C TYR A 89 -10.43 7.02 -14.80
N GLY A 90 -11.18 7.07 -15.92
CA GLY A 90 -11.01 6.14 -17.05
C GLY A 90 -9.57 6.07 -17.58
N ALA A 91 -8.81 7.16 -17.43
CA ALA A 91 -7.41 7.21 -17.86
C ALA A 91 -6.50 6.20 -17.13
N VAL A 92 -6.78 5.87 -15.85
CA VAL A 92 -6.01 4.91 -15.06
C VAL A 92 -6.67 3.54 -14.92
N SER A 93 -7.97 3.41 -15.22
CA SER A 93 -8.70 2.14 -15.13
C SER A 93 -8.85 1.39 -16.45
N GLN A 94 -8.73 2.09 -17.58
CA GLN A 94 -8.78 1.47 -18.91
C GLN A 94 -7.40 0.99 -19.35
N VAL A 95 -7.37 0.18 -20.42
CA VAL A 95 -6.11 -0.28 -21.02
C VAL A 95 -5.25 0.92 -21.44
N TYR A 96 -4.11 1.08 -20.77
CA TYR A 96 -3.12 2.10 -21.06
C TYR A 96 -2.43 1.81 -22.40
N ARG A 97 -2.52 2.75 -23.35
CA ARG A 97 -1.97 2.62 -24.72
C ARG A 97 -0.94 3.69 -25.07
N ASN A 98 -0.67 4.63 -24.16
CA ASN A 98 0.30 5.68 -24.41
C ASN A 98 1.72 5.09 -24.39
N ARG A 99 2.56 5.51 -25.34
CA ARG A 99 3.94 5.04 -25.53
C ARG A 99 4.98 6.06 -25.09
N THR A 100 4.53 7.21 -24.58
CA THR A 100 5.39 8.25 -24.04
C THR A 100 6.09 7.70 -22.81
N LYS A 101 7.42 7.79 -22.82
CA LYS A 101 8.26 7.32 -21.72
C LYS A 101 7.86 8.02 -20.41
N ASP A 102 7.76 7.26 -19.32
CA ASP A 102 7.49 7.72 -17.95
C ASP A 102 6.17 8.49 -17.78
N PHE A 103 5.25 8.41 -18.76
CA PHE A 103 3.98 9.13 -18.69
C PHE A 103 2.95 8.41 -17.81
N ASP A 104 3.08 7.10 -17.66
CA ASP A 104 2.26 6.28 -16.77
C ASP A 104 2.38 6.73 -15.31
N ASP A 105 3.59 7.03 -14.84
CA ASP A 105 3.84 7.57 -13.50
C ASP A 105 3.18 8.93 -13.30
N ASN A 106 3.36 9.83 -14.27
CA ASN A 106 2.77 11.16 -14.22
C ASN A 106 1.23 11.10 -14.24
N LEU A 107 0.68 10.17 -15.02
CA LEU A 107 -0.76 9.92 -15.08
C LEU A 107 -1.29 9.40 -13.75
N MET A 108 -0.63 8.42 -13.15
CA MET A 108 -0.99 7.88 -11.84
C MET A 108 -0.88 8.93 -10.74
N LEU A 109 0.18 9.73 -10.73
CA LEU A 109 0.38 10.83 -9.78
C LEU A 109 -0.73 11.87 -9.90
N THR A 110 -1.08 12.27 -11.13
CA THR A 110 -2.16 13.24 -11.39
C THR A 110 -3.50 12.70 -10.92
N ALA A 111 -3.83 11.45 -11.25
CA ALA A 111 -5.09 10.81 -10.83
C ALA A 111 -5.19 10.69 -9.30
N THR A 112 -4.08 10.34 -8.64
CA THR A 112 -3.99 10.26 -7.18
C THR A 112 -4.18 11.63 -6.54
N GLY A 113 -3.55 12.67 -7.09
CA GLY A 113 -3.70 14.06 -6.64
C GLY A 113 -5.13 14.57 -6.78
N LEU A 114 -5.79 14.30 -7.91
CA LEU A 114 -7.21 14.64 -8.12
C LEU A 114 -8.13 13.93 -7.13
N TRP A 115 -7.86 12.66 -6.82
CA TRP A 115 -8.62 11.92 -5.83
C TRP A 115 -8.42 12.48 -4.41
N ASN A 116 -7.18 12.82 -4.04
CA ASN A 116 -6.91 13.49 -2.77
C ASN A 116 -7.64 14.83 -2.66
N PHE A 117 -7.64 15.64 -3.74
CA PHE A 117 -8.39 16.90 -3.77
C PHE A 117 -9.89 16.66 -3.56
N TYR A 118 -10.46 15.65 -4.22
CA TYR A 118 -11.86 15.26 -4.02
C TYR A 118 -12.14 14.85 -2.57
N LEU A 119 -11.30 14.02 -1.97
CA LEU A 119 -11.47 13.57 -0.58
C LEU A 119 -11.43 14.70 0.46
N VAL A 120 -10.76 15.82 0.15
CA VAL A 120 -10.70 17.00 1.03
C VAL A 120 -11.88 17.94 0.79
N ALA A 121 -12.41 18.00 -0.43
CA ALA A 121 -13.47 18.92 -0.82
C ALA A 121 -14.90 18.36 -0.66
N ALA A 122 -15.05 17.03 -0.58
CA ALA A 122 -16.32 16.33 -0.41
C ALA A 122 -16.71 16.17 1.07
#